data_AF-A0A256XDX6-F1
#
_entry.id   AF-A0A256XDX6-F1
#
_cell.length_a   1.000
_cell.length_b   1.000
_cell.length_c   1.000
_cell.angle_alpha   90.00
_cell.angle_beta   90.00
_cell.angle_gamma   90.00
#
_symmetry.space_group_name_H-M   'P 1'
#
loop_
_entity.id
_entity.type
_entity.pdbx_description
1 polymer ?
#
loop_
_entity_poly.entity_id
_entity_poly.type
_entity_poly.pdbx_seq_one_letter_code
_entity_poly.pdbx_strand_id
1 'polypeptide(L)'
;MHRREEYAYILDIIPPEQVIMKEPNLVKKGFPRNEAYVQAIGEEYFILLELTVKPGVEVNVLEKVYIGSGVRDKIDKIVRRIKYDELTEEAKQNLDKILPELIKRKEKKFVEFFNKAGPITLKLHSLELLKGIGKKTLWQIL
;
A
#
# COMPACT_ATOMS: atom_id res chain seq x y z
N MET A 1 15.66 -12.73 -3.19
CA MET A 1 14.82 -12.05 -4.21
C MET A 1 14.16 -10.85 -3.54
N HIS A 2 14.42 -9.63 -4.02
CA HIS A 2 13.77 -8.42 -3.47
C HIS A 2 12.27 -8.49 -3.81
N ARG A 3 11.41 -8.63 -2.79
CA ARG A 3 9.96 -8.54 -2.97
C ARG A 3 9.60 -7.13 -3.44
N ARG A 4 9.03 -7.01 -4.63
CA ARG A 4 8.58 -5.76 -5.25
C ARG A 4 7.10 -5.87 -5.59
N GLU A 5 6.41 -4.75 -5.52
CA GLU A 5 5.05 -4.63 -6.03
C GLU A 5 5.09 -4.50 -7.55
N GLU A 6 4.25 -5.26 -8.25
CA GLU A 6 4.06 -5.10 -9.69
C GLU A 6 2.87 -4.17 -10.00
N TYR A 7 1.85 -4.19 -9.12
CA TYR A 7 0.67 -3.37 -9.24
C TYR A 7 0.39 -2.65 -7.93
N ALA A 8 -0.24 -1.48 -8.03
CA ALA A 8 -0.75 -0.74 -6.88
C ALA A 8 -2.12 -0.15 -7.21
N TYR A 9 -2.84 0.26 -6.18
CA TYR A 9 -4.11 0.98 -6.29
C TYR A 9 -3.95 2.39 -5.74
N ILE A 10 -4.43 3.38 -6.49
CA ILE A 10 -4.36 4.79 -6.09
C ILE A 10 -5.30 5.04 -4.92
N LEU A 11 -4.78 5.67 -3.86
CA LEU A 11 -5.53 6.03 -2.65
C LEU A 11 -5.91 7.52 -2.63
N ASP A 12 -5.02 8.37 -3.15
CA ASP A 12 -5.24 9.82 -3.22
C ASP A 12 -4.38 10.44 -4.33
N ILE A 13 -4.84 11.56 -4.87
CA ILE A 13 -4.18 12.34 -5.92
C ILE A 13 -3.89 13.72 -5.35
N ILE A 14 -2.60 14.02 -5.17
CA ILE A 14 -2.13 15.23 -4.52
C ILE A 14 -1.67 16.22 -5.58
N PRO A 15 -2.23 17.45 -5.62
CA PRO A 15 -1.78 18.49 -6.52
C PRO A 15 -0.29 18.81 -6.31
N PRO A 16 0.47 19.06 -7.39
CA PRO A 16 1.89 19.34 -7.30
C PRO A 16 2.23 20.51 -6.37
N GLU A 17 1.38 21.54 -6.34
CA GLU A 17 1.57 22.73 -5.50
C GLU A 17 1.59 22.36 -4.02
N GLN A 18 0.69 21.48 -3.59
CA GLN A 18 0.61 21.01 -2.21
C GLN A 18 1.85 20.19 -1.83
N VAL A 19 2.38 19.37 -2.74
CA VAL A 19 3.59 18.59 -2.51
C VAL A 19 4.81 19.49 -2.38
N ILE A 20 4.95 20.48 -3.26
CA ILE A 20 6.07 21.43 -3.23
C ILE A 20 6.07 22.23 -1.93
N MET A 21 4.90 22.65 -1.44
CA MET A 21 4.77 23.38 -0.19
C MET A 21 5.16 22.54 1.03
N LYS A 22 4.71 21.27 1.07
CA LYS A 22 5.00 20.37 2.21
C LYS A 22 6.43 19.80 2.16
N GLU A 23 6.95 19.52 0.97
CA GLU A 23 8.21 18.81 0.76
C GLU A 23 9.10 19.45 -0.32
N PRO A 24 9.64 20.65 -0.06
CA PRO A 24 10.47 21.38 -1.04
C PRO A 24 11.75 20.62 -1.44
N ASN A 25 12.16 19.62 -0.66
CA ASN A 25 13.33 18.79 -0.96
C ASN A 25 13.10 17.77 -2.09
N LEU A 26 11.85 17.38 -2.38
CA LEU A 26 11.55 16.49 -3.51
C LEU A 26 11.91 17.16 -4.85
N VAL A 27 11.64 18.46 -4.95
CA VAL A 27 12.00 19.28 -6.10
C VAL A 27 13.51 19.30 -6.35
N LYS A 28 14.33 19.35 -5.30
CA LYS A 28 15.80 19.34 -5.41
C LYS A 28 16.33 17.98 -5.89
N LYS A 29 15.58 16.90 -5.70
CA LYS A 29 15.94 15.54 -6.09
C LYS A 29 15.53 15.20 -7.54
N GLY A 30 15.06 16.17 -8.32
CA GLY A 30 14.69 15.97 -9.72
C GLY A 30 13.33 15.29 -9.92
N PHE A 31 12.46 15.34 -8.91
CA PHE A 31 11.06 14.96 -9.10
C PHE A 31 10.27 16.09 -9.78
N PRO A 32 9.27 15.76 -10.61
CA PRO A 32 8.55 16.74 -11.40
C PRO A 32 7.81 17.76 -10.51
N ARG A 33 7.81 19.02 -10.96
CA ARG A 33 7.14 20.14 -10.27
C ARG A 33 5.68 20.30 -10.68
N ASN A 34 5.28 19.76 -11.83
CA ASN A 34 3.98 20.02 -12.43
C ASN A 34 3.15 18.74 -12.61
N GLU A 35 3.69 17.59 -12.21
CA GLU A 35 2.98 16.30 -12.30
C GLU A 35 2.29 16.02 -10.98
N ALA A 36 1.13 15.36 -11.06
CA ALA A 36 0.42 14.91 -9.87
C ALA A 36 1.22 13.83 -9.15
N TYR A 37 1.28 13.94 -7.83
CA TYR A 37 1.76 12.87 -6.98
C TYR A 37 0.56 12.05 -6.53
N VAL A 38 0.76 10.76 -6.36
CA VAL A 38 -0.29 9.87 -5.85
C VAL A 38 0.25 9.04 -4.71
N GLN A 39 -0.59 8.86 -3.69
CA GLN A 39 -0.37 7.83 -2.68
C GLN A 39 -1.10 6.57 -3.11
N ALA A 40 -0.46 5.41 -2.94
CA ALA A 40 -0.98 4.15 -3.43
C ALA A 40 -0.67 2.99 -2.47
N ILE A 41 -1.48 1.93 -2.54
CA ILE A 41 -1.21 0.66 -1.85
C ILE A 41 -0.85 -0.42 -2.87
N GLY A 42 0.27 -1.09 -2.63
CA GLY A 42 0.70 -2.25 -3.40
C GLY A 42 -0.26 -3.43 -3.29
N GLU A 43 -0.48 -4.14 -4.39
CA GLU A 43 -1.44 -5.24 -4.44
C GLU A 43 -0.94 -6.47 -3.68
N GLU A 44 0.36 -6.80 -3.70
CA GLU A 44 0.90 -8.07 -3.18
C GLU A 44 1.33 -8.03 -1.73
N TYR A 45 2.06 -7.00 -1.35
CA TYR A 45 2.65 -6.88 -0.04
C TYR A 45 2.05 -5.72 0.77
N PHE A 46 1.01 -5.06 0.25
CA PHE A 46 0.35 -3.93 0.88
C PHE A 46 1.34 -2.79 1.20
N ILE A 47 2.40 -2.66 0.40
CA ILE A 47 3.39 -1.60 0.58
C ILE A 47 2.75 -0.26 0.20
N LEU A 48 2.78 0.70 1.12
CA LEU A 48 2.34 2.06 0.84
C LEU A 48 3.45 2.81 0.09
N LEU A 49 3.06 3.50 -0.98
CA LEU A 49 3.96 4.13 -1.93
C LEU A 49 3.51 5.54 -2.24
N GLU A 50 4.48 6.39 -2.52
CA GLU A 50 4.28 7.67 -3.18
C GLU A 50 4.85 7.57 -4.60
N LEU A 51 4.06 7.95 -5.61
CA LEU A 51 4.37 7.81 -7.03
C LEU A 51 4.15 9.13 -7.76
N THR A 52 4.76 9.28 -8.94
CA THR A 52 4.45 10.37 -9.89
C THR A 52 3.72 9.81 -11.09
N VAL A 53 2.77 10.59 -11.60
CA VAL A 53 1.99 10.27 -12.81
C VAL A 53 2.68 10.88 -14.02
N LYS A 54 2.71 10.17 -15.14
CA LYS A 54 3.28 10.70 -16.39
C LYS A 54 2.60 12.01 -16.82
N PRO A 55 3.34 12.92 -17.48
CA PRO A 55 2.77 14.14 -18.04
C PRO A 55 1.53 13.89 -18.91
N GLY A 56 0.45 14.61 -18.63
CA GLY A 56 -0.79 14.56 -19.42
C GLY A 56 -1.61 13.27 -19.26
N VAL A 57 -1.23 12.38 -18.33
CA VAL A 57 -2.00 11.17 -18.05
C VAL A 57 -2.88 11.38 -16.83
N GLU A 58 -4.14 10.97 -16.95
CA GLU A 58 -5.09 10.97 -15.84
C GLU A 58 -5.12 9.60 -15.14
N VAL A 59 -5.24 9.66 -13.81
CA VAL A 59 -5.43 8.53 -12.92
C VAL A 59 -6.63 8.81 -12.03
N ASN A 60 -7.32 7.76 -11.60
CA ASN A 60 -8.46 7.88 -10.70
C ASN A 60 -8.16 7.26 -9.34
N VAL A 61 -8.85 7.73 -8.30
CA VAL A 61 -8.83 7.09 -6.99
C VAL A 61 -9.41 5.67 -7.10
N LEU A 62 -8.80 4.71 -6.40
CA LEU A 62 -9.02 3.26 -6.45
C LEU A 62 -8.66 2.60 -7.79
N GLU A 63 -8.02 3.32 -8.71
CA GLU A 63 -7.56 2.73 -9.97
C GLU A 63 -6.35 1.81 -9.76
N LYS A 64 -6.39 0.62 -10.38
CA LYS A 64 -5.24 -0.29 -10.45
C LYS A 64 -4.24 0.20 -11.50
N VAL A 65 -3.00 0.43 -11.08
CA VAL A 65 -1.90 0.88 -11.95
C VAL A 65 -0.72 -0.08 -11.90
N TYR A 66 -0.03 -0.24 -13.04
CA TYR A 66 1.21 -1.02 -13.13
C TYR A 66 2.41 -0.17 -12.66
N ILE A 67 3.19 -0.72 -11.72
CA ILE A 67 4.39 -0.08 -11.12
C ILE A 67 5.63 -0.97 -11.16
N GLY A 68 5.56 -2.11 -11.83
CA GLY A 68 6.67 -3.05 -11.97
C GLY A 68 7.83 -2.50 -12.81
N SER A 69 8.79 -3.37 -13.14
CA SER A 69 10.00 -2.99 -13.88
C SER A 69 9.81 -2.89 -15.40
N GLY A 70 8.67 -3.33 -15.93
CA GLY A 70 8.34 -3.20 -17.35
C GLY A 70 7.93 -1.78 -17.75
N VAL A 71 7.39 -1.66 -18.96
CA VAL A 71 6.81 -0.41 -19.45
C VAL A 71 5.55 -0.11 -18.63
N ARG A 72 5.49 1.09 -18.06
CA ARG A 72 4.34 1.59 -17.30
C ARG A 72 3.55 2.53 -18.17
N ASP A 73 2.23 2.43 -18.16
CA ASP A 73 1.39 3.29 -19.00
C ASP A 73 1.12 4.64 -18.33
N LYS A 74 0.83 4.62 -17.02
CA LYS A 74 0.40 5.81 -16.28
C LYS A 74 1.42 6.37 -15.28
N ILE A 75 2.21 5.50 -14.65
CA ILE A 75 3.15 5.89 -13.60
C ILE A 75 4.52 6.20 -14.20
N ASP A 76 5.08 7.34 -13.82
CA ASP A 76 6.45 7.73 -14.19
C ASP A 76 7.44 7.09 -13.20
N LYS A 77 7.43 7.53 -11.94
CA LYS A 77 8.40 7.09 -10.93
C LYS A 77 7.75 6.61 -9.65
N ILE A 78 8.46 5.71 -8.97
CA ILE A 78 8.24 5.42 -7.54
C ILE A 78 9.13 6.40 -6.78
N VAL A 79 8.51 7.31 -6.04
CA VAL A 79 9.23 8.34 -5.27
C VAL A 79 9.87 7.69 -4.04
N ARG A 80 9.04 7.03 -3.23
CA ARG A 80 9.46 6.36 -1.99
C ARG A 80 8.38 5.41 -1.47
N ARG A 81 8.77 4.60 -0.48
CA ARG A 81 7.82 3.96 0.43
C ARG A 81 7.44 4.96 1.51
N ILE A 82 6.18 4.95 1.91
CA ILE A 82 5.65 5.78 2.99
C ILE A 82 5.09 4.91 4.10
N LYS A 83 5.01 5.44 5.31
CA LYS A 83 4.31 4.83 6.44
C LYS A 83 2.84 5.27 6.47
N TYR A 84 2.05 4.61 7.31
CA TYR A 84 0.62 4.91 7.46
C TYR A 84 0.35 6.33 7.97
N ASP A 85 1.20 6.84 8.86
CA ASP A 85 1.10 8.20 9.41
C ASP A 85 1.42 9.30 8.38
N GLU A 86 2.11 8.96 7.30
CA GLU A 86 2.41 9.85 6.17
C GLU A 86 1.28 9.88 5.12
N LEU A 87 0.26 9.02 5.25
CA LEU A 87 -0.91 9.07 4.37
C LEU A 87 -1.73 10.34 4.60
N THR A 88 -2.29 10.91 3.54
CA THR A 88 -3.33 11.94 3.65
C THR A 88 -4.58 11.35 4.30
N GLU A 89 -5.43 12.20 4.87
CA GLU A 89 -6.69 11.74 5.45
C GLU A 89 -7.61 11.09 4.39
N GLU A 90 -7.61 11.62 3.17
CA GLU A 90 -8.34 11.03 2.04
C GLU A 90 -7.76 9.65 1.68
N ALA A 91 -6.43 9.51 1.62
CA ALA A 91 -5.78 8.23 1.36
C ALA A 91 -6.09 7.19 2.43
N LYS A 92 -6.16 7.57 3.72
CA LYS A 92 -6.56 6.68 4.82
C LYS A 92 -8.00 6.20 4.65
N GLN A 93 -8.93 7.09 4.32
CA GLN A 93 -10.32 6.72 4.07
C GLN A 93 -10.45 5.75 2.88
N ASN A 94 -9.71 5.99 1.80
CA ASN A 94 -9.73 5.12 0.62
C ASN A 94 -8.99 3.79 0.85
N LEU A 95 -7.98 3.78 1.71
CA LEU A 95 -7.32 2.57 2.18
C LEU A 95 -8.31 1.65 2.92
N ASP A 96 -9.08 2.21 3.85
CA ASP A 96 -10.10 1.45 4.59
C ASP A 96 -11.18 0.87 3.67
N LYS A 97 -11.52 1.56 2.58
CA LYS A 97 -12.48 1.08 1.57
C LYS A 97 -11.92 -0.08 0.73
N ILE A 98 -10.67 0.02 0.27
CA ILE A 98 -10.10 -0.95 -0.69
C ILE A 98 -9.50 -2.18 -0.03
N LEU A 99 -9.01 -2.05 1.20
CA LEU A 99 -8.30 -3.14 1.88
C LEU A 99 -9.13 -4.44 2.00
N PRO A 100 -10.44 -4.41 2.35
CA PRO A 100 -11.27 -5.62 2.38
C PRO A 100 -11.35 -6.33 1.03
N GLU A 101 -11.42 -5.56 -0.06
CA GLU A 101 -11.47 -6.11 -1.42
C GLU A 101 -10.15 -6.81 -1.79
N LEU A 102 -9.02 -6.17 -1.50
CA LEU A 102 -7.69 -6.75 -1.74
C LEU A 102 -7.48 -8.03 -0.92
N ILE A 103 -7.93 -8.04 0.34
CA ILE A 103 -7.89 -9.23 1.20
C ILE A 103 -8.77 -10.34 0.60
N LYS A 104 -10.00 -10.02 0.18
CA LYS A 104 -10.93 -10.99 -0.41
C LYS A 104 -10.41 -11.58 -1.72
N ARG A 105 -9.78 -10.76 -2.58
CA ARG A 105 -9.10 -11.24 -3.80
C ARG A 105 -7.97 -12.22 -3.49
N LYS A 106 -7.44 -12.20 -2.27
CA LYS A 106 -6.35 -13.07 -1.79
C LYS A 106 -6.79 -13.98 -0.64
N GLU A 107 -8.10 -14.26 -0.55
CA GLU A 107 -8.70 -14.99 0.57
C GLU A 107 -7.94 -16.28 0.89
N LYS A 108 -7.59 -17.07 -0.13
CA LYS A 108 -6.82 -18.31 0.03
C LYS A 108 -5.54 -18.11 0.85
N LYS A 109 -4.77 -17.06 0.59
CA LYS A 109 -3.50 -16.75 1.30
C LYS A 109 -3.76 -16.49 2.79
N PHE A 110 -4.82 -15.76 3.11
CA PHE A 110 -5.17 -15.41 4.48
C PHE A 110 -5.80 -16.58 5.23
N VAL A 111 -6.73 -17.31 4.60
CA VAL A 111 -7.33 -18.52 5.19
C VAL A 111 -6.26 -19.58 5.44
N GLU A 112 -5.32 -19.76 4.51
CA GLU A 112 -4.21 -20.69 4.67
C GLU A 112 -3.29 -20.30 5.84
N PHE A 113 -3.11 -19.01 6.13
CA PHE A 113 -2.41 -18.57 7.34
C PHE A 113 -3.10 -19.08 8.61
N PHE A 114 -4.42 -18.98 8.71
CA PHE A 114 -5.16 -19.51 9.88
C PHE A 114 -5.04 -21.04 9.96
N ASN A 115 -5.25 -21.74 8.85
CA ASN A 115 -5.24 -23.21 8.81
C ASN A 115 -3.85 -23.81 9.06
N LYS A 116 -2.77 -23.06 8.81
CA LYS A 116 -1.38 -23.49 9.03
C LYS A 116 -0.71 -22.77 10.20
N ALA A 117 -1.45 -21.95 10.95
CA ALA A 117 -0.89 -21.23 12.07
C ALA A 117 -0.44 -22.20 13.16
N GLY A 118 0.74 -21.95 13.70
CA GLY A 118 1.33 -22.75 14.76
C GLY A 118 2.06 -21.91 15.81
N PRO A 119 2.63 -22.57 16.83
CA PRO A 119 3.51 -21.92 17.79
C PRO A 119 4.77 -21.38 17.12
N ILE A 120 5.09 -20.10 17.38
CA ILE A 120 6.38 -19.48 17.03
C ILE A 120 7.42 -19.85 18.10
N THR A 121 7.00 -19.86 19.37
CA THR A 121 7.79 -20.35 20.51
C THR A 121 6.89 -21.16 21.44
N LEU A 122 7.46 -21.80 22.47
CA LEU A 122 6.69 -22.52 23.49
C LEU A 122 5.63 -21.65 24.19
N LYS A 123 5.80 -20.33 24.21
CA LYS A 123 4.88 -19.40 24.89
C LYS A 123 4.03 -18.54 23.93
N LEU A 124 4.35 -18.51 22.64
CA LEU A 124 3.74 -17.59 21.67
C LEU A 124 3.24 -18.32 20.43
N HIS A 125 1.94 -18.22 20.16
CA HIS A 125 1.32 -18.68 18.93
C HIS A 125 1.27 -17.57 17.86
N SER A 126 1.43 -17.93 16.59
CA SER A 126 1.41 -16.97 15.47
C SER A 126 0.09 -16.18 15.37
N LEU A 127 -1.05 -16.81 15.64
CA LEU A 127 -2.35 -16.12 15.69
C LEU A 127 -2.41 -15.03 16.77
N GLU A 128 -1.65 -15.13 17.86
CA GLU A 128 -1.65 -14.10 18.92
C GLU A 128 -0.98 -12.79 18.47
N LEU A 129 -0.29 -12.79 17.32
CA LEU A 129 0.22 -11.55 16.71
C LEU A 129 -0.88 -10.72 16.07
N LEU A 130 -2.05 -11.32 15.81
CA LEU A 130 -3.20 -10.59 15.29
C LEU A 130 -3.85 -9.79 16.42
N LYS A 131 -4.02 -8.48 16.19
CA LYS A 131 -4.69 -7.58 17.13
C LYS A 131 -6.08 -8.15 17.47
N GLY A 132 -6.33 -8.35 18.76
CA GLY A 132 -7.61 -8.87 19.26
C GLY A 132 -7.63 -10.39 19.50
N ILE A 133 -6.58 -11.14 19.13
CA ILE A 133 -6.48 -12.57 19.43
C ILE A 133 -5.55 -12.77 20.64
N GLY A 134 -6.15 -13.02 21.81
CA GLY A 134 -5.43 -13.48 23.00
C GLY A 134 -5.57 -15.00 23.19
N LYS A 135 -5.01 -15.53 24.28
CA LYS A 135 -5.07 -16.97 24.62
C LYS A 135 -6.48 -17.55 24.56
N LYS A 136 -7.49 -16.83 25.07
CA LYS A 136 -8.89 -17.29 25.06
C LYS A 136 -9.40 -17.48 23.62
N THR A 137 -9.27 -16.46 22.78
CA THR A 137 -9.73 -16.50 21.38
C THR A 137 -8.93 -17.52 20.57
N LEU A 138 -7.63 -17.64 20.82
CA LEU A 138 -6.77 -18.65 20.20
C LEU A 138 -7.33 -20.06 20.36
N TRP A 139 -7.69 -20.45 21.58
CA TRP A 139 -8.26 -21.78 21.87
C TRP A 139 -9.66 -22.01 21.28
N GLN A 140 -10.35 -20.95 20.82
CA GLN A 140 -11.61 -21.09 20.08
C GLN A 140 -11.38 -21.30 18.58
N ILE A 141 -10.20 -20.95 18.07
CA ILE A 141 -9.83 -21.08 16.66
C ILE A 141 -9.14 -22.42 16.39
N LEU A 142 -8.30 -22.89 17.31
CA LEU A 142 -7.65 -24.21 17.27
C LEU A 142 -8.63 -25.34 17.56
#